data_AF-A0A7J7KW25-F1
#
_entry.id   AF-A0A7J7KW25-F1
#
_cell.length_a   1.000
_cell.length_b   1.000
_cell.length_c   1.000
_cell.angle_alpha   90.00
_cell.angle_beta   90.00
_cell.angle_gamma   90.00
#
_symmetry.space_group_name_H-M   'P 1'
#
loop_
_entity.id
_entity.type
_entity.pdbx_description
1 polymer ?
#
loop_
_entity_poly.entity_id
_entity_poly.type
_entity_poly.pdbx_seq_one_letter_code
_entity_poly.pdbx_strand_id
1 'polypeptide(L)'
;MQWVFCTKFTCNGTYVISGSDDTNLRLWKAKASKQLGVLLPREHKMHEYEEALINRFKHLPEINRVVRHRHVPKSIFKASALRRTTVNDTERKKEERRRAHSAPGSMKPVPMRKKRIIQEVE
;
A
#
# COMPACT_ATOMS: atom_id res chain seq x y z
N MET A 1 -11.17 21.26 1.92
CA MET A 1 -10.20 20.15 1.73
C MET A 1 -11.03 18.89 1.71
N GLN A 2 -11.05 18.14 0.61
CA GLN A 2 -11.95 17.00 0.44
C GLN A 2 -11.32 15.70 0.94
N TRP A 3 -12.10 14.89 1.64
CA TRP A 3 -11.65 13.67 2.32
C TRP A 3 -12.36 12.45 1.73
N VAL A 4 -11.71 11.29 1.78
CA VAL A 4 -12.31 10.00 1.42
C VAL A 4 -12.64 9.28 2.73
N PHE A 5 -13.92 9.04 2.98
CA PHE A 5 -14.38 8.45 4.23
C PHE A 5 -14.37 6.93 4.19
N CYS A 6 -14.83 6.35 3.09
CA CYS A 6 -14.97 4.91 2.95
C CYS A 6 -14.51 4.42 1.58
N THR A 7 -13.99 3.19 1.56
CA THR A 7 -13.64 2.47 0.33
C THR A 7 -14.07 1.03 0.45
N LYS A 8 -14.75 0.50 -0.57
CA LYS A 8 -15.21 -0.90 -0.57
C LYS A 8 -14.93 -1.55 -1.93
N PHE A 9 -14.55 -2.84 -1.91
CA PHE A 9 -14.46 -3.64 -3.12
C PHE A 9 -15.85 -4.09 -3.57
N THR A 10 -16.04 -4.22 -4.88
CA THR A 10 -17.18 -4.94 -5.43
C THR A 10 -17.08 -6.43 -5.12
N CYS A 11 -18.21 -7.16 -5.14
CA CYS A 11 -18.24 -8.60 -4.80
C CYS A 11 -17.32 -9.45 -5.69
N ASN A 12 -17.06 -9.02 -6.92
CA ASN A 12 -16.15 -9.68 -7.85
C ASN A 12 -14.68 -9.21 -7.73
N GLY A 13 -14.37 -8.27 -6.84
CA GLY A 13 -13.01 -7.73 -6.61
C GLY A 13 -12.41 -6.92 -7.77
N THR A 14 -13.18 -6.69 -8.85
CA THR A 14 -12.68 -6.02 -10.07
C THR A 14 -12.64 -4.50 -9.94
N TYR A 15 -13.52 -3.93 -9.11
CA TYR A 15 -13.61 -2.50 -8.88
C TYR A 15 -13.54 -2.15 -7.39
N VAL A 16 -13.13 -0.92 -7.13
CA VAL A 16 -13.13 -0.26 -5.83
C VAL A 16 -14.05 0.94 -5.91
N ILE A 17 -14.98 1.04 -4.97
CA ILE A 17 -15.87 2.19 -4.81
C ILE A 17 -15.30 3.06 -3.68
N SER A 18 -15.21 4.36 -3.90
CA SER A 18 -14.82 5.34 -2.88
C SER A 18 -15.92 6.36 -2.64
N GLY A 19 -16.25 6.61 -1.37
CA GLY A 19 -17.12 7.71 -0.94
C GLY A 19 -16.31 8.93 -0.53
N SER A 20 -16.48 10.04 -1.25
CA SER A 20 -15.81 11.32 -1.00
C SER A 20 -16.75 12.32 -0.33
N ASP A 21 -16.17 13.26 0.40
CA ASP A 21 -16.86 14.42 0.98
C ASP A 21 -17.54 15.32 -0.08
N ASP A 22 -17.13 15.20 -1.34
CA ASP A 22 -17.66 15.91 -2.50
C ASP A 22 -19.08 15.43 -2.91
N THR A 23 -19.78 14.70 -2.05
CA THR A 23 -21.07 14.03 -2.30
C THR A 23 -21.05 13.01 -3.46
N ASN A 24 -19.85 12.62 -3.90
CA ASN A 24 -19.66 11.75 -5.06
C ASN A 24 -19.18 10.35 -4.64
N LEU A 25 -19.78 9.33 -5.25
CA LEU A 25 -19.25 7.98 -5.29
C LEU A 25 -18.44 7.81 -6.57
N ARG A 26 -17.17 7.43 -6.43
CA ARG A 26 -16.29 7.16 -7.58
C ARG A 26 -15.98 5.67 -7.68
N LEU A 27 -16.02 5.15 -8.90
CA LEU A 27 -15.70 3.76 -9.22
C LEU A 27 -14.31 3.70 -9.87
N TRP A 28 -13.43 2.88 -9.32
CA TRP A 28 -12.05 2.70 -9.78
C TRP A 28 -11.83 1.24 -10.16
N LYS A 29 -11.05 0.98 -11.21
CA LYS A 29 -10.56 -0.38 -11.48
C LYS A 29 -9.53 -0.78 -10.42
N ALA A 30 -9.68 -1.96 -9.83
CA ALA A 30 -8.74 -2.48 -8.84
C ALA A 30 -7.34 -2.69 -9.44
N LYS A 31 -7.27 -3.25 -10.65
CA LYS A 31 -6.07 -3.28 -11.49
C LYS A 31 -6.22 -2.24 -12.60
N ALA A 32 -5.51 -1.12 -12.50
CA ALA A 32 -5.63 0.00 -13.43
C ALA A 32 -5.33 -0.39 -14.89
N SER A 33 -4.24 -1.14 -15.11
CA SER A 33 -3.78 -1.58 -16.45
C SER A 33 -4.55 -2.76 -17.04
N LYS A 34 -5.32 -3.50 -16.24
CA LYS A 34 -6.00 -4.71 -16.73
C LYS A 34 -7.10 -4.33 -17.72
N GLN A 35 -7.04 -4.82 -18.95
CA GLN A 35 -8.09 -4.60 -19.94
C GLN A 35 -9.42 -5.24 -19.48
N LEU A 36 -10.52 -4.54 -19.75
CA LEU A 36 -11.88 -5.01 -19.47
C LEU A 36 -12.49 -5.57 -20.76
N GLY A 37 -13.43 -6.50 -20.62
CA GLY A 37 -14.09 -7.17 -21.74
C GLY A 37 -13.56 -8.58 -21.98
N VAL A 38 -14.02 -9.17 -23.08
CA VAL A 38 -13.61 -10.51 -23.50
C VAL A 38 -12.24 -10.41 -24.16
N LEU A 39 -11.25 -11.09 -23.60
CA LEU A 39 -9.90 -11.21 -24.15
C LEU A 39 -9.78 -12.53 -24.91
N LEU A 40 -9.03 -12.53 -26.01
CA LEU A 40 -8.72 -13.77 -26.70
C LEU A 40 -7.79 -14.63 -25.82
N PRO A 41 -7.84 -15.97 -25.92
CA PRO A 41 -6.95 -16.84 -25.14
C PRO A 41 -5.46 -16.53 -25.32
N ARG A 42 -5.07 -16.07 -26.51
CA ARG A 42 -3.69 -15.64 -26.80
C ARG A 42 -3.29 -14.39 -26.00
N GLU A 43 -4.18 -13.40 -25.91
CA GLU A 43 -3.95 -12.16 -25.15
C GLU A 43 -3.90 -12.45 -23.65
N HIS A 44 -4.76 -13.35 -23.16
CA HIS A 44 -4.75 -13.75 -21.77
C HIS A 44 -3.41 -14.39 -21.37
N LYS A 45 -2.88 -15.31 -22.20
CA LYS A 45 -1.56 -15.92 -21.99
C LYS A 45 -0.43 -14.90 -22.04
N MET A 46 -0.53 -13.91 -22.91
CA MET A 46 0.46 -12.84 -23.03
C MET A 46 0.50 -11.98 -21.77
N HIS A 47 -0.65 -11.51 -21.27
CA HIS A 47 -0.72 -10.77 -20.00
C HIS A 47 -0.22 -11.59 -18.81
N GLU A 48 -0.54 -12.89 -18.75
CA GLU A 48 -0.07 -13.79 -17.70
C GLU A 48 1.46 -13.93 -17.72
N TYR A 49 2.04 -14.06 -18.91
CA TYR A 49 3.49 -14.10 -19.10
C TYR A 49 4.16 -12.80 -18.67
N GLU A 50 3.61 -11.64 -19.05
CA GLU A 50 4.12 -10.33 -18.63
C GLU A 50 4.03 -10.13 -17.11
N GLU A 51 2.88 -10.46 -16.49
CA GLU A 51 2.72 -10.40 -15.03
C GLU A 51 3.74 -11.32 -14.34
N ALA A 52 4.00 -12.52 -14.87
CA ALA A 52 5.01 -13.43 -14.34
C ALA A 52 6.43 -12.87 -14.46
N LEU A 53 6.75 -12.25 -15.60
CA LEU A 53 8.05 -11.62 -15.84
C LEU A 53 8.32 -10.47 -14.87
N ILE A 54 7.35 -9.55 -14.73
CA ILE A 54 7.43 -8.44 -13.76
C ILE A 54 7.58 -9.00 -12.35
N ASN A 55 6.80 -10.02 -11.97
CA ASN A 55 6.87 -10.60 -10.64
C ASN A 55 8.23 -11.27 -10.33
N ARG A 56 8.83 -11.94 -11.32
CA ARG A 56 10.16 -12.57 -11.20
C ARG A 56 11.25 -11.52 -11.04
N PHE A 57 11.22 -10.47 -11.86
CA PHE A 57 12.31 -9.51 -11.96
C PHE A 57 12.08 -8.17 -11.21
N LYS A 58 10.98 -8.03 -10.46
CA LYS A 58 10.66 -6.81 -9.67
C LYS A 58 11.73 -6.36 -8.68
N HIS A 59 12.67 -7.24 -8.33
CA HIS A 59 13.74 -6.95 -7.39
C HIS A 59 14.89 -6.16 -8.03
N LEU A 60 15.02 -6.20 -9.36
CA LEU A 60 16.03 -5.43 -10.09
C LEU A 60 15.74 -3.92 -9.98
N PRO A 61 16.76 -3.07 -9.78
CA PRO A 61 16.56 -1.65 -9.45
C PRO A 61 15.82 -0.87 -10.54
N GLU A 62 16.07 -1.17 -11.82
CA GLU A 62 15.44 -0.50 -12.95
C GLU A 62 13.95 -0.79 -13.03
N ILE A 63 13.58 -2.08 -12.97
CA ILE A 63 12.18 -2.54 -12.99
C ILE A 63 11.46 -2.02 -11.75
N ASN A 64 12.09 -2.13 -10.58
CA ASN A 64 11.50 -1.68 -9.32
C ASN A 64 11.23 -0.17 -9.32
N ARG A 65 12.13 0.63 -9.90
CA ARG A 65 11.96 2.08 -10.06
C ARG A 65 10.70 2.37 -10.88
N VAL A 66 10.52 1.69 -12.01
CA VAL A 66 9.35 1.87 -12.89
C VAL A 66 8.06 1.42 -12.19
N VAL A 67 8.04 0.21 -11.63
CA VAL A 67 6.85 -0.38 -10.99
C VAL A 67 6.37 0.45 -9.79
N ARG A 68 7.29 1.03 -9.01
CA ARG A 68 6.94 1.82 -7.82
C ARG A 68 6.61 3.28 -8.13
N HIS A 69 6.96 3.78 -9.31
CA HIS A 69 6.79 5.20 -9.63
C HIS A 69 5.30 5.55 -9.74
N ARG A 70 4.84 6.51 -8.92
CA ARG A 70 3.48 7.07 -8.98
C ARG A 70 3.53 8.58 -8.83
N HIS A 71 2.74 9.30 -9.63
CA HIS A 71 2.52 10.72 -9.42
C HIS A 71 1.53 10.93 -8.27
N VAL A 72 2.01 11.60 -7.22
CA VAL A 72 1.25 11.83 -5.98
C VAL A 72 1.23 13.33 -5.69
N PRO A 73 0.11 13.89 -5.20
CA PRO A 73 0.05 15.30 -4.79
C PRO A 73 1.15 15.70 -3.81
N LYS A 74 1.64 16.94 -3.92
CA LYS A 74 2.76 17.46 -3.12
C LYS A 74 2.54 17.32 -1.61
N SER A 75 1.32 17.55 -1.12
CA SER A 75 0.95 17.41 0.29
C SER A 75 1.19 15.99 0.80
N ILE A 76 0.74 15.00 0.05
CA ILE A 76 0.90 13.57 0.38
C ILE A 76 2.37 13.15 0.23
N PHE A 77 3.07 13.61 -0.80
CA PHE A 77 4.49 13.31 -0.98
C PHE A 77 5.33 13.81 0.20
N LYS A 78 5.15 15.07 0.61
CA LYS A 78 5.83 15.67 1.77
C LYS A 78 5.47 14.96 3.07
N ALA A 79 4.19 14.66 3.29
CA ALA A 79 3.74 13.94 4.49
C ALA A 79 4.33 12.52 4.56
N SER A 80 4.41 11.81 3.43
CA SER A 80 5.01 10.48 3.33
C SER A 80 6.51 10.51 3.60
N ALA A 81 7.23 11.49 3.02
CA ALA A 81 8.66 11.69 3.26
C ALA A 81 8.95 11.99 4.73
N LEU A 82 8.21 12.92 5.32
CA LEU A 82 8.31 13.27 6.75
C LEU A 82 8.07 12.05 7.63
N ARG A 83 6.99 11.29 7.39
CA ARG A 83 6.69 10.09 8.18
C ARG A 83 7.81 9.05 8.10
N ARG A 84 8.45 8.91 6.93
CA ARG A 84 9.54 7.95 6.73
C ARG A 84 10.81 8.34 7.48
N THR A 85 11.16 9.62 7.50
CA THR A 85 12.43 10.11 8.07
C THR A 85 12.31 10.47 9.54
N THR A 86 11.29 11.21 9.96
CA THR A 86 11.23 11.75 11.33
C THR A 86 10.43 10.83 12.26
N VAL A 87 9.23 10.42 11.85
CA VAL A 87 8.33 9.64 12.72
C VAL A 87 8.91 8.25 12.98
N ASN A 88 9.30 7.51 11.94
CA ASN A 88 9.84 6.16 12.13
C ASN A 88 11.14 6.15 12.94
N ASP A 89 12.04 7.13 12.71
CA ASP A 89 13.32 7.18 13.44
C ASP A 89 13.12 7.58 14.91
N THR A 90 12.21 8.51 15.19
CA THR A 90 11.89 8.89 16.58
C THR A 90 11.20 7.75 17.33
N GLU A 91 10.27 7.03 16.69
CA GLU A 91 9.63 5.83 17.25
C GLU A 91 10.63 4.71 17.54
N ARG A 92 11.53 4.42 16.58
CA ARG A 92 12.60 3.43 16.74
C ARG A 92 13.49 3.77 17.94
N LYS A 93 13.98 5.01 18.03
CA LYS A 93 14.80 5.47 19.16
C LYS A 93 14.07 5.37 20.49
N LYS A 94 12.78 5.75 20.54
CA LYS A 94 11.95 5.63 21.75
C LYS A 94 11.77 4.18 22.19
N GLU A 95 11.58 3.25 21.25
CA GLU A 95 11.47 1.82 21.56
C GLU A 95 12.79 1.22 22.03
N GLU A 96 13.91 1.60 21.42
CA GLU A 96 15.24 1.16 21.84
C GLU A 96 15.55 1.64 23.25
N ARG A 97 15.27 2.92 23.57
CA ARG A 97 15.41 3.46 24.93
C ARG A 97 14.55 2.70 25.94
N ARG A 98 13.26 2.46 25.62
CA ARG A 98 12.38 1.67 26.50
C ARG A 98 12.93 0.28 26.77
N ARG A 99 13.46 -0.41 25.74
CA ARG A 99 14.08 -1.73 25.90
C ARG A 99 15.34 -1.68 26.76
N ALA A 100 16.20 -0.69 26.56
CA ALA A 100 17.42 -0.52 27.35
C ALA A 100 17.15 -0.27 28.84
N HIS A 101 16.02 0.36 29.17
CA HIS A 101 15.61 0.68 30.54
C HIS A 101 14.59 -0.32 31.14
N SER A 102 14.35 -1.47 30.49
CA SER A 102 13.46 -2.51 31.00
C SER A 102 14.25 -3.78 31.38
N ALA A 103 13.65 -4.64 32.21
CA ALA A 103 14.28 -5.89 32.61
C ALA A 103 14.62 -6.77 31.39
N PRO A 104 15.78 -7.46 31.38
CA PRO A 104 16.22 -8.30 30.25
C PRO A 104 15.14 -9.29 29.83
N GLY A 105 14.78 -9.29 28.55
CA GLY A 105 13.81 -10.23 27.97
C GLY A 105 12.33 -9.85 28.12
N SER A 106 11.98 -8.82 28.89
CA SER A 106 10.58 -8.38 29.08
C SER A 106 9.94 -7.81 27.81
N MET A 107 10.70 -7.08 26.99
CA MET A 107 10.18 -6.35 25.83
C MET A 107 10.77 -6.86 24.50
N LYS A 108 10.04 -7.74 23.81
CA LYS A 108 10.44 -8.29 22.50
C LYS A 108 10.14 -7.32 21.34
N PRO A 109 11.02 -7.21 20.33
CA PRO A 109 10.75 -6.36 19.17
C PRO A 109 9.59 -6.93 18.34
N VAL A 110 8.46 -6.23 18.32
CA VAL A 110 7.32 -6.59 17.45
C VAL A 110 7.53 -5.98 16.06
N PRO A 111 7.41 -6.76 14.98
CA PRO A 111 7.50 -6.24 13.62
C PRO A 111 6.48 -5.13 13.36
N MET A 112 6.90 -4.03 12.72
CA MET A 112 6.02 -2.90 12.39
C MET A 112 4.74 -3.30 11.65
N ARG A 113 4.81 -4.36 10.82
CA ARG A 113 3.66 -4.87 10.08
C ARG A 113 2.54 -5.36 11.01
N LYS A 114 2.89 -6.02 12.12
CA LYS A 114 1.90 -6.47 13.12
C LYS A 114 1.31 -5.29 13.90
N LYS A 115 2.12 -4.27 14.22
CA LYS A 115 1.66 -3.05 14.92
C LYS A 115 0.66 -2.20 14.13
N ARG A 116 0.70 -2.26 12.80
CA ARG A 116 -0.18 -1.47 11.91
C ARG A 116 -1.57 -2.08 11.70
N ILE A 117 -1.77 -3.33 12.08
CA ILE A 117 -3.08 -3.96 11.98
C ILE A 117 -3.89 -3.42 13.16
N ILE A 118 -4.90 -2.61 12.87
CA ILE A 118 -5.87 -2.17 13.86
C ILE A 118 -6.74 -3.40 14.13
N GLN A 119 -6.53 -4.02 15.28
CA GLN A 119 -7.40 -5.09 15.74
C GLN A 119 -8.65 -4.39 16.29
N GLU A 120 -9.78 -4.52 15.61
CA GLU A 120 -11.07 -4.18 16.21
C GLU A 120 -11.23 -5.10 17.43
N VAL A 121 -11.23 -4.49 18.61
CA VAL A 121 -11.61 -5.16 19.86
C VAL A 121 -13.13 -5.01 19.91
N GLU A 122 -13.84 -6.14 19.82
CA GLU A 122 -15.28 -6.20 20.13
C GLU A 122 -15.55 -5.83 21.60
#